data_AF-A0A0F9BRX6-F1
#
_entry.id   AF-A0A0F9BRX6-F1
#
_cell.length_a   1.000
_cell.length_b   1.000
_cell.length_c   1.000
_cell.angle_alpha   90.00
_cell.angle_beta   90.00
_cell.angle_gamma   90.00
#
_symmetry.space_group_name_H-M   'P 1'
#
loop_
_entity.id
_entity.type
_entity.pdbx_description
1 polymer ?
#
loop_
_entity_poly.entity_id
_entity_poly.type
_entity_poly.pdbx_seq_one_letter_code
_entity_poly.pdbx_strand_id
1 'polypeptide(L)'
;MEGKGTLILALTVKEFRVQYALGSLSCIDLEKLAKRIGTPRKILTILSKDKERYVKYGVATNIHTPMNILTKLSTDKDYMIQNCVAQNSSTSKKVLKRLSEHVGSNVRYYVAGNPNTPVRVLVKLANDEDVGVYSNARRNLTQMKNLKQIKGQ
;
A
#
# COMPACT_ATOMS: atom_id res chain seq x y z
N MET A 1 -11.99 -38.41 23.41
CA MET A 1 -11.83 -37.07 24.01
C MET A 1 -10.34 -36.83 24.20
N GLU A 2 -9.68 -36.30 23.18
CA GLU A 2 -8.27 -35.94 23.20
C GLU A 2 -8.10 -34.62 22.45
N GLY A 3 -7.17 -33.77 22.92
CA GLY A 3 -6.56 -32.78 22.05
C GLY A 3 -7.04 -31.33 22.16
N LYS A 4 -7.41 -30.81 23.34
CA LYS A 4 -7.42 -29.34 23.57
C LYS A 4 -6.01 -28.70 23.63
N GLY A 5 -4.98 -29.43 23.18
CA GLY A 5 -3.57 -29.01 23.23
C GLY A 5 -3.01 -28.37 21.94
N THR A 6 -3.79 -28.27 20.86
CA THR A 6 -3.21 -28.00 19.52
C THR A 6 -3.28 -26.53 19.06
N LEU A 7 -3.91 -25.62 19.81
CA LEU A 7 -4.11 -24.23 19.37
C LEU A 7 -3.25 -23.16 20.07
N ILE A 8 -2.51 -23.50 21.14
CA ILE A 8 -1.68 -22.54 21.89
C ILE A 8 -0.22 -22.50 21.37
N LEU A 9 0.14 -23.29 20.35
CA LEU A 9 1.53 -23.39 19.87
C LEU A 9 1.92 -22.41 18.74
N ALA A 10 1.03 -21.51 18.29
CA ALA A 10 1.30 -20.72 17.08
C ALA A 10 1.82 -19.29 17.31
N LEU A 11 2.05 -18.85 18.56
CA LEU A 11 2.70 -17.56 18.82
C LEU A 11 3.78 -17.72 19.90
N THR A 12 5.03 -17.52 19.51
CA THR A 12 6.17 -17.43 20.43
C THR A 12 5.90 -16.38 21.51
N VAL A 13 6.40 -16.55 22.74
CA VAL A 13 6.23 -15.58 23.86
C VAL A 13 6.56 -14.14 23.44
N LYS A 14 7.50 -13.96 22.49
CA LYS A 14 7.86 -12.67 21.90
C LYS A 14 6.71 -12.04 21.09
N GLU A 15 5.93 -12.82 20.36
CA GLU A 15 4.77 -12.34 19.59
C GLU A 15 3.63 -11.89 20.49
N PHE A 16 3.37 -12.61 21.58
CA PHE A 16 2.37 -12.21 22.56
C PHE A 16 2.74 -10.87 23.22
N ARG A 17 4.00 -10.71 23.64
CA ARG A 17 4.51 -9.45 24.21
C ARG A 17 4.37 -8.28 23.23
N VAL A 18 4.65 -8.50 21.95
CA VAL A 18 4.49 -7.47 20.91
C VAL A 18 3.01 -7.09 20.76
N GLN A 19 2.10 -8.06 20.65
CA GLN A 19 0.67 -7.76 20.50
C GLN A 19 0.10 -7.06 21.73
N TYR A 20 0.46 -7.51 22.93
CA TYR A 20 0.04 -6.87 24.18
C TYR A 20 0.55 -5.43 24.26
N ALA A 21 1.83 -5.19 23.97
CA ALA A 21 2.41 -3.86 23.97
C ALA A 21 1.70 -2.94 22.96
N LEU A 22 1.45 -3.41 21.73
CA LEU A 22 0.70 -2.65 20.73
C LEU A 22 -0.74 -2.35 21.19
N GLY A 23 -1.40 -3.29 21.89
CA GLY A 23 -2.75 -3.09 22.42
C GLY A 23 -2.86 -2.02 23.51
N SER A 24 -1.74 -1.67 24.17
CA SER A 24 -1.70 -0.59 25.17
C SER A 24 -1.44 0.80 24.58
N LEU A 25 -1.07 0.89 23.30
CA LEU A 25 -0.78 2.16 22.64
C LEU A 25 -2.07 2.84 22.17
N SER A 26 -2.06 4.19 22.19
CA SER A 26 -3.14 4.97 21.60
C SER A 26 -3.16 4.80 20.07
N CYS A 27 -4.32 5.05 19.44
CA CYS A 27 -4.41 5.01 17.98
C CYS A 27 -3.45 6.02 17.30
N ILE A 28 -3.15 7.15 17.96
CA ILE A 28 -2.19 8.16 17.50
C ILE A 28 -0.77 7.58 17.51
N ASP A 29 -0.39 6.85 18.55
CA ASP A 29 0.94 6.24 18.66
C ASP A 29 1.09 5.07 17.68
N LEU A 30 0.03 4.29 17.47
CA LEU A 30 -0.02 3.24 16.45
C LEU A 30 0.11 3.80 15.04
N GLU A 31 -0.56 4.93 14.74
CA GLU A 31 -0.39 5.62 13.46
C GLU A 31 1.05 6.11 13.26
N LYS A 32 1.64 6.78 14.26
CA LYS A 32 3.04 7.25 14.21
C LYS A 32 4.00 6.08 13.98
N LEU A 33 3.78 4.97 14.69
CA LEU A 33 4.55 3.74 14.52
C LEU A 33 4.37 3.19 13.11
N ALA A 34 3.16 3.14 12.58
CA ALA A 34 2.90 2.64 11.23
C ALA A 34 3.63 3.45 10.15
N LYS A 35 3.70 4.78 10.28
CA LYS A 35 4.36 5.67 9.31
C LYS A 35 5.89 5.60 9.32
N ARG A 36 6.50 5.17 10.43
CA ARG A 36 7.96 5.20 10.59
C ARG A 36 8.65 4.21 9.63
N ILE A 37 9.62 4.71 8.84
CA ILE A 37 10.37 3.93 7.84
C ILE A 37 11.05 2.69 8.47
N GLY A 38 11.54 2.79 9.71
CA GLY A 38 12.17 1.66 10.42
C GLY A 38 11.21 0.62 11.00
N THR A 39 9.89 0.76 10.85
CA THR A 39 8.93 -0.15 11.47
C THR A 39 9.01 -1.54 10.83
N PRO A 40 9.28 -2.60 11.61
CA PRO A 40 9.44 -3.94 11.05
C PRO A 40 8.19 -4.41 10.31
N ARG A 41 8.39 -5.13 9.19
CA ARG A 41 7.31 -5.69 8.35
C ARG A 41 6.27 -6.48 9.15
N LYS A 42 6.69 -7.19 10.19
CA LYS A 42 5.81 -7.94 11.09
C LYS A 42 4.86 -7.02 11.88
N ILE A 43 5.35 -5.88 12.35
CA ILE A 43 4.54 -4.87 13.03
C ILE A 43 3.55 -4.24 12.04
N LEU A 44 4.00 -3.84 10.85
CA LEU A 44 3.12 -3.32 9.79
C LEU A 44 2.01 -4.32 9.41
N THR A 45 2.32 -5.62 9.42
CA THR A 45 1.34 -6.69 9.18
C THR A 45 0.27 -6.74 10.27
N ILE A 46 0.64 -6.58 11.54
CA ILE A 46 -0.29 -6.50 12.66
C ILE A 46 -1.15 -5.23 12.53
N LEU A 47 -0.53 -4.07 12.36
CA LEU A 47 -1.19 -2.76 12.28
C LEU A 47 -2.12 -2.64 11.06
N SER A 48 -1.87 -3.37 9.97
CA SER A 48 -2.74 -3.37 8.79
C SER A 48 -4.17 -3.87 9.07
N LYS A 49 -4.36 -4.59 10.18
CA LYS A 49 -5.65 -5.15 10.61
C LYS A 49 -6.35 -4.26 11.62
N ASP A 50 -5.76 -3.13 11.98
CA ASP A 50 -6.34 -2.20 12.95
C ASP A 50 -7.69 -1.66 12.44
N LYS A 51 -8.62 -1.47 13.37
CA LYS A 51 -9.96 -0.94 13.07
C LYS A 51 -9.87 0.54 12.67
N GLU A 52 -8.89 1.27 13.20
CA GLU A 52 -8.73 2.69 12.97
C GLU A 52 -8.11 2.99 11.62
N ARG A 53 -8.83 3.76 10.81
CA ARG A 53 -8.42 4.10 9.44
C ARG A 53 -7.06 4.80 9.39
N TYR A 54 -6.74 5.62 10.39
CA TYR A 54 -5.49 6.37 10.44
C TYR A 54 -4.27 5.46 10.66
N VAL A 55 -4.44 4.37 11.42
CA VAL A 55 -3.38 3.35 11.57
C VAL A 55 -3.16 2.64 10.23
N LYS A 56 -4.23 2.22 9.56
CA LYS A 56 -4.14 1.60 8.22
C LYS A 56 -3.56 2.56 7.18
N TYR A 57 -3.88 3.85 7.25
CA TYR A 57 -3.28 4.91 6.42
C TYR A 57 -1.76 4.96 6.62
N GLY A 58 -1.30 4.93 7.88
CA GLY A 58 0.13 4.88 8.19
C GLY A 58 0.81 3.65 7.59
N VAL A 59 0.14 2.50 7.63
CA VAL A 59 0.65 1.27 6.99
C VAL A 59 0.69 1.42 5.47
N ALA A 60 -0.37 1.94 4.84
CA ALA A 60 -0.43 2.08 3.39
C ALA A 60 0.62 3.07 2.83
N THR A 61 0.98 4.11 3.58
CA THR A 61 1.99 5.11 3.17
C THR A 61 3.43 4.66 3.40
N ASN A 62 3.66 3.67 4.27
CA ASN A 62 5.01 3.21 4.59
C ASN A 62 5.63 2.43 3.42
N ILE A 63 6.80 2.89 2.93
CA ILE A 63 7.51 2.31 1.79
C ILE A 63 7.96 0.85 2.03
N HIS A 64 8.10 0.44 3.28
CA HIS A 64 8.50 -0.93 3.65
C HIS A 64 7.32 -1.87 3.87
N THR A 65 6.09 -1.39 3.68
CA THR A 65 4.90 -2.23 3.79
C THR A 65 4.96 -3.38 2.78
N PRO A 66 4.83 -4.64 3.24
CA PRO A 66 4.88 -5.79 2.37
C PRO A 66 3.82 -5.76 1.26
N MET A 67 4.17 -6.25 0.07
CA MET A 67 3.28 -6.23 -1.11
C MET A 67 1.96 -6.97 -0.88
N ASN A 68 1.95 -8.06 -0.11
CA ASN A 68 0.73 -8.79 0.24
C ASN A 68 -0.20 -7.95 1.13
N ILE A 69 0.36 -7.11 2.00
CA ILE A 69 -0.41 -6.17 2.83
C ILE A 69 -0.97 -5.03 1.99
N LEU A 70 -0.17 -4.42 1.10
CA LEU A 70 -0.66 -3.42 0.13
C LEU A 70 -1.77 -4.00 -0.77
N THR A 71 -1.64 -5.26 -1.18
CA THR A 71 -2.66 -5.95 -1.96
C THR A 71 -3.98 -6.05 -1.20
N LYS A 72 -3.93 -6.35 0.11
CA LYS A 72 -5.13 -6.39 0.95
C LYS A 72 -5.72 -4.99 1.19
N LEU A 73 -4.88 -3.98 1.46
CA LEU A 73 -5.33 -2.61 1.70
C LEU A 73 -5.88 -1.93 0.44
N SER A 74 -5.49 -2.36 -0.76
CA SER A 74 -6.05 -1.84 -2.01
C SER A 74 -7.52 -2.19 -2.25
N THR A 75 -8.11 -3.03 -1.42
CA THR A 75 -9.55 -3.33 -1.44
C THR A 75 -10.25 -2.80 -0.18
N ASP A 76 -9.61 -1.90 0.57
CA ASP A 76 -10.23 -1.26 1.73
C ASP A 76 -11.39 -0.36 1.28
N LYS A 77 -12.42 -0.27 2.11
CA LYS A 77 -13.60 0.57 1.84
C LYS A 77 -13.26 2.07 1.83
N ASP A 78 -12.18 2.48 2.51
CA ASP A 78 -11.75 3.87 2.54
C ASP A 78 -10.86 4.19 1.33
N TYR A 79 -11.34 5.10 0.47
CA TYR A 79 -10.60 5.53 -0.73
C TYR A 79 -9.29 6.25 -0.39
N MET A 80 -9.16 6.85 0.80
CA MET A 80 -7.89 7.43 1.23
C MET A 80 -6.82 6.36 1.44
N ILE A 81 -7.20 5.18 1.94
CA ILE A 81 -6.27 4.04 2.06
C ILE A 81 -5.88 3.55 0.66
N GLN A 82 -6.84 3.45 -0.26
CA GLN A 82 -6.55 3.07 -1.65
C GLN A 82 -5.65 4.07 -2.37
N ASN A 83 -5.83 5.38 -2.14
CA ASN A 83 -4.93 6.44 -2.62
C ASN A 83 -3.49 6.20 -2.15
N CYS A 84 -3.30 5.93 -0.85
CA CYS A 84 -1.98 5.66 -0.29
C CYS A 84 -1.35 4.41 -0.90
N VAL A 85 -2.13 3.34 -1.11
CA VAL A 85 -1.64 2.16 -1.81
C VAL A 85 -1.26 2.49 -3.25
N ALA A 86 -2.08 3.24 -3.98
CA ALA A 86 -1.76 3.68 -5.33
C ALA A 86 -0.48 4.53 -5.40
N GLN A 87 -0.23 5.36 -4.38
CA GLN A 87 0.96 6.20 -4.30
C GLN A 87 2.23 5.43 -3.90
N ASN A 88 2.09 4.36 -3.11
CA ASN A 88 3.22 3.64 -2.54
C ASN A 88 4.09 2.96 -3.61
N SER A 89 5.40 3.26 -3.62
CA SER A 89 6.38 2.73 -4.58
C SER A 89 6.68 1.24 -4.41
N SER A 90 6.20 0.60 -3.36
CA SER A 90 6.24 -0.87 -3.19
C SER A 90 4.99 -1.56 -3.74
N THR A 91 3.99 -0.81 -4.24
CA THR A 91 2.77 -1.39 -4.78
C THR A 91 3.04 -2.13 -6.09
N SER A 92 2.52 -3.35 -6.17
CA SER A 92 2.75 -4.22 -7.32
C SER A 92 2.02 -3.73 -8.57
N LYS A 93 2.61 -4.01 -9.73
CA LYS A 93 2.01 -3.77 -11.05
C LYS A 93 0.58 -4.33 -11.19
N LYS A 94 0.32 -5.51 -10.60
CA LYS A 94 -1.01 -6.15 -10.61
C LYS A 94 -2.04 -5.31 -9.86
N VAL A 95 -1.67 -4.78 -8.69
CA VAL A 95 -2.54 -3.91 -7.88
C VAL A 95 -2.76 -2.58 -8.59
N LEU A 96 -1.71 -1.96 -9.13
CA LEU A 96 -1.81 -0.70 -9.88
C LEU A 96 -2.71 -0.83 -11.12
N LYS A 97 -2.63 -1.96 -11.85
CA LYS A 97 -3.54 -2.24 -12.97
C LYS A 97 -5.00 -2.24 -12.52
N ARG A 98 -5.33 -2.90 -11.39
CA ARG A 98 -6.70 -2.90 -10.86
C ARG A 98 -7.14 -1.50 -10.42
N LEU A 99 -6.30 -0.79 -9.67
CA LEU A 99 -6.62 0.56 -9.18
C LEU A 99 -6.74 1.59 -10.31
N SER A 100 -6.15 1.35 -11.48
CA SER A 100 -6.33 2.21 -12.66
C SER A 100 -7.76 2.25 -13.18
N GLU A 101 -8.60 1.30 -12.78
CA GLU A 101 -10.01 1.20 -13.16
C GLU A 101 -10.94 1.69 -12.05
N HIS A 102 -10.38 2.27 -10.99
CA HIS A 102 -11.14 2.75 -9.84
C HIS A 102 -12.02 3.96 -10.22
N VAL A 103 -13.23 4.01 -9.66
CA VAL A 103 -14.23 5.06 -9.96
C VAL A 103 -13.77 6.45 -9.54
N GLY A 104 -13.08 6.56 -8.40
CA GLY A 104 -12.54 7.82 -7.90
C GLY A 104 -11.27 8.24 -8.65
N SER A 105 -11.29 9.42 -9.27
CA SER A 105 -10.17 9.94 -10.06
C SER A 105 -8.90 10.14 -9.22
N ASN A 106 -9.01 10.46 -7.92
CA ASN A 106 -7.85 10.55 -7.02
C ASN A 106 -7.04 9.25 -6.96
N VAL A 107 -7.70 8.08 -6.94
CA VAL A 107 -6.99 6.79 -6.94
C VAL A 107 -6.26 6.61 -8.27
N ARG A 108 -6.95 6.88 -9.39
CA ARG A 108 -6.36 6.81 -10.74
C ARG A 108 -5.20 7.80 -10.90
N TYR A 109 -5.28 8.97 -10.27
CA TYR A 109 -4.26 10.02 -10.29
C TYR A 109 -2.96 9.54 -9.65
N TYR A 110 -3.06 8.87 -8.49
CA TYR A 110 -1.89 8.29 -7.83
C TYR A 110 -1.35 7.08 -8.60
N VAL A 111 -2.21 6.27 -9.22
CA VAL A 111 -1.74 5.21 -10.13
C VAL A 111 -0.96 5.82 -11.31
N ALA A 112 -1.50 6.86 -11.95
CA ALA A 112 -0.84 7.53 -13.06
C ALA A 112 0.53 8.10 -12.68
N GLY A 113 0.70 8.58 -11.44
CA GLY A 113 1.96 9.10 -10.91
C GLY A 113 2.92 8.05 -10.35
N ASN A 114 2.51 6.79 -10.17
CA ASN A 114 3.36 5.77 -9.54
C ASN A 114 4.43 5.24 -10.50
N PRO A 115 5.72 5.23 -10.12
CA PRO A 115 6.82 4.78 -10.99
C PRO A 115 6.77 3.28 -11.35
N ASN A 116 6.00 2.46 -10.62
CA ASN A 116 5.80 1.06 -10.96
C ASN A 116 4.62 0.82 -11.89
N THR A 117 3.84 1.84 -12.25
CA THR A 117 2.65 1.65 -13.09
C THR A 117 3.05 1.14 -14.47
N PRO A 118 2.49 0.01 -14.94
CA PRO A 118 2.86 -0.54 -16.24
C PRO A 118 2.63 0.45 -17.38
N VAL A 119 3.54 0.50 -18.35
CA VAL A 119 3.43 1.40 -19.53
C VAL A 119 2.07 1.28 -20.22
N ARG A 120 1.54 0.05 -20.40
CA ARG A 120 0.21 -0.16 -21.00
C ARG A 120 -0.92 0.49 -20.20
N VAL A 121 -0.81 0.51 -18.87
CA VAL A 121 -1.78 1.20 -17.99
C VAL A 121 -1.63 2.70 -18.12
N LEU A 122 -0.40 3.23 -18.13
CA LEU A 122 -0.18 4.66 -18.34
C LEU A 122 -0.67 5.15 -19.71
N VAL A 123 -0.55 4.36 -20.78
CA VAL A 123 -1.11 4.69 -22.11
C VAL A 123 -2.63 4.80 -22.06
N LYS A 124 -3.30 3.92 -21.31
CA LYS A 124 -4.75 4.02 -21.07
C LYS A 124 -5.10 5.30 -20.28
N LEU A 125 -4.41 5.53 -19.16
CA LEU A 125 -4.63 6.71 -18.29
C LEU A 125 -4.24 8.04 -18.96
N ALA A 126 -3.39 8.03 -19.98
CA ALA A 126 -3.09 9.18 -20.82
C ALA A 126 -4.24 9.58 -21.75
N ASN A 127 -5.41 8.95 -21.62
CA ASN A 127 -6.68 9.35 -22.22
C ASN A 127 -7.81 9.37 -21.16
N ASP A 128 -7.48 9.44 -19.88
CA ASP A 128 -8.47 9.53 -18.80
C ASP A 128 -9.24 10.87 -18.89
N GLU A 129 -10.51 10.85 -18.49
CA GLU A 129 -11.38 12.03 -18.46
C GLU A 129 -10.91 13.10 -17.46
N ASP A 130 -10.25 12.67 -16.38
CA ASP A 130 -9.72 13.57 -15.37
C ASP A 130 -8.37 14.13 -15.83
N VAL A 131 -8.33 15.47 -15.96
CA VAL A 131 -7.15 16.21 -16.45
C VAL A 131 -5.90 15.92 -15.62
N GLY A 132 -6.05 15.73 -14.30
CA GLY A 132 -4.94 15.43 -13.41
C GLY A 132 -4.38 14.03 -13.66
N VAL A 133 -5.26 13.03 -13.83
CA VAL A 133 -4.89 11.65 -14.15
C VAL A 133 -4.13 11.59 -15.48
N TYR A 134 -4.73 12.18 -16.52
CA TYR A 134 -4.15 12.30 -17.86
C TYR A 134 -2.76 12.94 -17.83
N SER A 135 -2.61 14.07 -17.16
CA SER A 135 -1.35 14.83 -17.10
C SER A 135 -0.27 14.05 -16.37
N ASN A 136 -0.61 13.39 -15.25
CA ASN A 136 0.32 12.53 -14.53
C ASN A 136 0.77 11.34 -15.37
N ALA A 137 -0.16 10.70 -16.09
CA ALA A 137 0.17 9.54 -16.91
C ALA A 137 1.14 9.90 -18.04
N ARG A 138 0.89 11.02 -18.74
CA ARG A 138 1.80 11.52 -19.78
C ARG A 138 3.19 11.86 -19.23
N ARG A 139 3.25 12.55 -18.08
CA ARG A 139 4.52 12.89 -17.43
C ARG A 139 5.30 11.63 -17.05
N ASN A 140 4.63 10.65 -16.44
CA ASN A 140 5.25 9.39 -16.03
C ASN A 140 5.75 8.58 -17.25
N LEU A 141 4.97 8.51 -18.34
CA LEU A 141 5.40 7.91 -19.60
C LEU A 141 6.68 8.53 -20.15
N THR A 142 6.78 9.86 -20.15
CA THR A 142 7.97 10.58 -20.60
C THR A 142 9.18 10.23 -19.73
N GLN A 143 9.02 10.24 -18.41
CA GLN A 143 10.09 9.85 -17.48
C GLN A 143 10.57 8.42 -17.73
N MET A 144 9.65 7.47 -17.95
CA MET A 144 10.00 6.08 -18.26
C MET A 144 10.74 5.94 -19.60
N LYS A 145 10.37 6.70 -20.63
CA LYS A 145 11.08 6.70 -21.92
C LYS A 145 12.50 7.22 -21.77
N ASN A 146 12.67 8.33 -21.06
CA ASN A 146 13.99 8.93 -20.82
C ASN A 146 14.89 7.98 -20.01
N LEU A 147 14.36 7.29 -19.00
CA LEU A 147 15.11 6.30 -18.22
C LEU A 147 15.56 5.10 -19.06
N LYS A 148 14.77 4.67 -20.04
CA LYS A 148 15.16 3.59 -20.97
C LYS A 148 16.27 4.05 -21.92
N GLN A 149 16.18 5.27 -22.44
CA GLN A 149 17.21 5.83 -23.32
C GLN A 149 18.56 6.02 -22.62
N ILE A 150 18.56 6.45 -21.35
CA ILE A 150 19.80 6.58 -20.54
C ILE A 150 20.44 5.21 -20.28
N LYS A 151 19.64 4.15 -20.18
CA LYS A 151 20.12 2.80 -19.84
C LYS A 151 20.58 1.96 -21.03
N GLY A 152 20.55 2.49 -22.25
CA GLY A 152 21.22 1.89 -23.42
C GLY A 152 20.92 0.41 -23.66
N GLN A 153 19.65 -0.01 -23.53
CA GLN A 153 19.12 -1.32 -23.96
C GLN A 153 17.79 -1.15 -24.67
#